data_AF-A0A7C8IF30-F1
#
_entry.id   AF-A0A7C8IF30-F1
#
_cell.length_a   1.000
_cell.length_b   1.000
_cell.length_c   1.000
_cell.angle_alpha   90.00
_cell.angle_beta   90.00
_cell.angle_gamma   90.00
#
_symmetry.space_group_name_H-M   'P 1'
#
loop_
_entity.id
_entity.type
_entity.pdbx_description
1 polymer ?
#
loop_
_entity_poly.entity_id
_entity_poly.type
_entity_poly.pdbx_seq_one_letter_code
_entity_poly.pdbx_strand_id
1 'polypeptide(L)'
;MSPIARHLVQMTQRIRDTTKRSNTLKLIEEATKKPDLAHFTSAILKNPSHTSHSDPTPHATALLATDDQAKNNKSQAVHIYHDENHNYIGHTLYEERDNKTSDG
;
A
#
# COMPACT_ATOMS: atom_id res chain seq x y z
N MET A 1 15.54 9.15 0.40
CA MET A 1 14.25 9.48 -0.25
C MET A 1 13.23 9.74 0.84
N SER A 2 12.26 10.62 0.58
CA SER A 2 11.19 10.96 1.52
C SER A 2 10.06 9.92 1.45
N PRO A 3 9.35 9.64 2.57
CA PRO A 3 8.20 8.74 2.54
C PRO A 3 7.11 9.27 1.59
N ILE A 4 6.29 8.35 1.07
CA ILE A 4 5.21 8.71 0.16
C ILE A 4 4.14 9.45 0.96
N ALA A 5 3.97 10.74 0.66
CA ALA A 5 3.02 11.58 1.36
C ALA A 5 1.57 11.11 1.10
N ARG A 6 0.71 11.23 2.12
CA ARG A 6 -0.70 10.75 2.07
C ARG A 6 -1.50 11.24 0.87
N HIS A 7 -1.24 12.47 0.40
CA HIS A 7 -1.96 13.07 -0.72
C HIS A 7 -1.50 12.55 -2.10
N LEU A 8 -0.34 11.90 -2.16
CA LEU A 8 0.20 11.26 -3.37
C LEU A 8 -0.28 9.81 -3.54
N VAL A 9 -0.84 9.21 -2.48
CA VAL A 9 -1.40 7.87 -2.54
C VAL A 9 -2.65 7.87 -3.41
N GLN A 10 -2.60 7.15 -4.53
CA GLN A 10 -3.74 6.98 -5.41
C GLN A 10 -4.70 5.94 -4.82
N MET A 11 -6.00 6.16 -4.94
CA MET A 11 -7.03 5.22 -4.46
C MET A 11 -7.80 4.68 -5.64
N THR A 12 -7.86 3.35 -5.80
CA THR A 12 -8.65 2.74 -6.87
C THR A 12 -10.15 2.76 -6.59
N GLN A 13 -10.53 3.01 -5.34
CA GLN A 13 -11.93 3.04 -4.89
C GLN A 13 -12.17 4.14 -3.86
N ARG A 14 -13.40 4.65 -3.83
CA ARG A 14 -13.81 5.65 -2.84
C ARG A 14 -14.05 4.98 -1.49
N ILE A 15 -13.30 5.40 -0.47
CA ILE A 15 -13.53 5.02 0.92
C ILE A 15 -14.46 6.06 1.56
N ARG A 16 -15.69 5.66 1.90
CA ARG A 16 -16.69 6.56 2.51
C ARG A 16 -16.37 6.89 3.97
N ASP A 17 -15.84 5.92 4.69
CA ASP A 17 -15.40 6.09 6.08
C ASP A 17 -14.11 6.91 6.11
N THR A 18 -14.21 8.13 6.63
CA THR A 18 -13.11 9.08 6.72
C THR A 18 -12.02 8.63 7.68
N THR A 19 -12.38 7.96 8.78
CA THR A 19 -11.45 7.41 9.77
C THR A 19 -10.66 6.28 9.15
N LYS A 20 -11.35 5.32 8.51
CA LYS A 20 -10.69 4.21 7.80
C LYS A 20 -9.74 4.73 6.72
N ARG A 21 -10.18 5.72 5.94
CA ARG A 21 -9.36 6.36 4.92
C ARG A 21 -8.10 6.98 5.52
N SER A 22 -8.25 7.80 6.56
CA SER A 22 -7.12 8.47 7.21
C SER A 22 -6.12 7.48 7.81
N ASN A 23 -6.62 6.44 8.49
CA ASN A 23 -5.79 5.41 9.09
C ASN A 23 -4.99 4.63 8.03
N THR A 24 -5.64 4.22 6.94
CA THR A 24 -4.94 3.53 5.85
C THR A 24 -3.87 4.41 5.19
N LEU A 25 -4.16 5.69 4.95
CA LEU A 25 -3.17 6.60 4.38
C LEU A 25 -1.98 6.83 5.31
N LYS A 26 -2.22 6.94 6.62
CA LYS A 26 -1.17 7.00 7.64
C LYS A 26 -0.32 5.71 7.64
N LEU A 27 -0.94 4.53 7.52
CA LEU A 27 -0.22 3.26 7.47
C LEU A 27 0.74 3.17 6.27
N ILE A 28 0.32 3.62 5.09
CA ILE A 28 1.18 3.64 3.88
C ILE A 28 2.34 4.62 4.06
N GLU A 29 2.07 5.81 4.60
CA GLU A 29 3.10 6.79 4.92
C GLU A 29 4.12 6.23 5.92
N GLU A 30 3.68 5.54 6.99
CA GLU A 30 4.58 4.91 7.96
C GLU A 30 5.38 3.74 7.38
N ALA A 31 4.75 2.91 6.54
CA ALA A 31 5.42 1.78 5.88
C ALA A 31 6.52 2.27 4.93
N THR A 32 6.25 3.31 4.14
CA THR A 32 7.22 3.85 3.17
C THR A 32 8.39 4.62 3.80
N LYS A 33 8.39 4.80 5.14
CA LYS A 33 9.59 5.24 5.88
C LYS A 33 10.60 4.12 6.09
N LYS A 34 10.21 2.85 5.95
CA LYS A 34 11.11 1.72 6.20
C LYS A 34 12.17 1.63 5.10
N PRO A 35 13.43 1.30 5.42
CA PRO A 35 14.55 1.40 4.47
C PRO A 35 14.35 0.59 3.18
N ASP A 36 13.72 -0.57 3.30
CA ASP A 36 13.35 -1.47 2.23
C ASP A 36 12.21 -0.95 1.35
N LEU A 37 11.34 -0.08 1.84
CA LEU A 37 10.26 0.54 1.06
C LEU A 37 10.55 1.98 0.64
N ALA A 38 11.59 2.61 1.18
CA ALA A 38 11.90 4.02 0.98
C ALA A 38 12.30 4.37 -0.46
N HIS A 39 12.63 3.38 -1.29
CA HIS A 39 13.01 3.58 -2.69
C HIS A 39 11.80 3.67 -3.64
N PHE A 40 10.59 3.33 -3.17
CA PHE A 40 9.37 3.49 -3.95
C PHE A 40 8.91 4.95 -3.94
N THR A 41 8.41 5.41 -5.09
CA THR A 41 8.01 6.80 -5.31
C THR A 41 6.50 6.95 -5.46
N SER A 42 5.80 5.87 -5.80
CA SER A 42 4.36 5.84 -6.01
C SER A 42 3.68 4.74 -5.20
N ALA A 43 2.46 5.02 -4.77
CA ALA A 43 1.62 4.09 -4.02
C ALA A 43 0.18 4.14 -4.53
N ILE A 44 -0.38 2.96 -4.81
CA ILE A 44 -1.78 2.79 -5.16
C ILE A 44 -2.43 1.91 -4.09
N LEU A 45 -3.38 2.46 -3.36
CA LEU A 45 -4.19 1.72 -2.40
C LEU A 45 -5.16 0.78 -3.14
N LYS A 46 -5.03 -0.52 -2.89
CA LYS A 46 -5.98 -1.55 -3.35
C LYS A 46 -7.03 -1.83 -2.30
N ASN A 47 -6.60 -2.29 -1.13
CA ASN A 47 -7.48 -2.69 -0.04
C ASN A 47 -7.09 -1.97 1.26
N PRO A 48 -8.01 -1.27 1.93
CA PRO A 48 -7.67 -0.45 3.08
C PRO A 48 -7.28 -1.24 4.32
N SER A 49 -8.19 -1.98 4.94
CA SER A 49 -7.87 -2.86 6.05
C SER A 49 -8.84 -4.02 5.97
N HIS A 50 -8.26 -5.23 5.98
CA HIS A 50 -8.93 -6.50 5.84
C HIS A 50 -8.06 -7.61 6.46
N THR A 51 -8.67 -8.76 6.67
CA THR A 51 -7.99 -10.02 6.93
C THR A 51 -8.23 -10.94 5.73
N SER A 52 -7.36 -11.93 5.53
CA SER A 52 -7.56 -12.96 4.51
C SER A 52 -7.71 -14.32 5.17
N HIS A 53 -8.27 -15.30 4.45
CA HIS A 53 -8.46 -16.63 5.00
C HIS A 53 -7.12 -17.34 5.32
N SER A 54 -6.07 -17.04 4.55
CA SER A 54 -4.72 -17.59 4.71
C SER A 54 -3.81 -16.76 5.60
N ASP A 55 -4.16 -15.51 5.88
CA ASP A 55 -3.43 -14.59 6.75
C ASP A 55 -4.45 -13.80 7.59
N PRO A 56 -4.70 -14.27 8.84
CA PRO A 56 -5.69 -13.67 9.73
C PRO A 56 -5.20 -12.34 10.31
N THR A 57 -3.95 -11.94 10.08
CA THR A 57 -3.38 -10.69 10.59
C THR A 57 -4.02 -9.51 9.86
N PRO A 58 -4.58 -8.50 10.55
CA PRO A 58 -5.12 -7.32 9.91
C PRO A 58 -4.06 -6.56 9.10
N HIS A 59 -4.36 -6.29 7.83
CA HIS A 59 -3.45 -5.58 6.94
C HIS A 59 -4.14 -4.73 5.88
N ALA A 60 -3.42 -3.71 5.44
CA ALA A 60 -3.69 -2.97 4.22
C ALA A 60 -2.91 -3.56 3.04
N THR A 61 -3.48 -3.50 1.83
CA THR A 61 -2.75 -3.84 0.60
C THR A 61 -2.58 -2.59 -0.25
N ALA A 62 -1.34 -2.26 -0.56
CA ALA A 62 -0.99 -1.24 -1.53
C ALA A 62 -0.11 -1.84 -2.64
N LEU A 63 -0.11 -1.20 -3.81
CA LEU A 63 0.91 -1.42 -4.83
C LEU A 63 1.92 -0.29 -4.73
N LEU A 64 3.19 -0.64 -4.63
CA LEU A 64 4.30 0.31 -4.65
C LEU A 64 5.05 0.18 -5.97
N ALA A 65 5.49 1.30 -6.53
CA ALA A 65 6.32 1.29 -7.72
C ALA A 65 7.37 2.41 -7.66
N THR A 66 8.57 2.11 -8.15
CA THR A 66 9.55 3.12 -8.54
C THR A 66 9.10 3.81 -9.82
N ASP A 67 9.73 4.92 -10.17
CA ASP A 67 9.42 5.61 -11.42
C ASP A 67 9.62 4.71 -12.64
N ASP A 68 10.64 3.84 -12.63
CA ASP A 68 10.91 2.93 -13.73
C ASP A 68 9.92 1.77 -13.78
N GLN A 69 9.50 1.24 -12.63
CA GLN A 69 8.42 0.23 -12.58
C GLN A 69 7.11 0.82 -13.10
N ALA A 70 6.75 2.03 -12.65
CA ALA A 70 5.53 2.71 -13.07
C ALA A 70 5.50 2.97 -14.59
N LYS A 71 6.63 3.42 -15.18
CA LYS A 71 6.77 3.59 -16.64
C LYS A 71 6.57 2.29 -17.42
N ASN A 72 6.97 1.16 -16.85
CA ASN A 72 6.82 -0.16 -17.46
C ASN A 72 5.49 -0.86 -17.08
N ASN A 73 4.55 -0.14 -16.45
CA ASN A 73 3.29 -0.69 -15.96
C ASN A 73 3.47 -1.87 -14.98
N LYS A 74 4.47 -1.78 -14.10
CA LYS A 74 4.77 -2.77 -13.08
C LYS A 74 4.63 -2.20 -11.67
N SER A 75 4.45 -3.08 -10.70
CA SER A 75 4.47 -2.73 -9.29
C SER A 75 4.78 -3.93 -8.41
N GLN A 76 5.05 -3.67 -7.13
CA GLN A 76 5.16 -4.67 -6.08
C GLN A 76 3.99 -4.51 -5.12
N ALA A 77 3.30 -5.61 -4.81
CA ALA A 77 2.29 -5.58 -3.77
C ALA A 77 2.98 -5.53 -2.40
N VAL A 78 2.43 -4.74 -1.49
CA VAL A 78 2.84 -4.71 -0.09
C VAL A 78 1.63 -4.98 0.79
N HIS A 79 1.77 -5.94 1.70
CA HIS A 79 0.87 -6.09 2.84
C HIS A 79 1.45 -5.31 4.00
N ILE A 80 0.70 -4.33 4.50
CA ILE A 80 1.10 -3.48 5.63
C ILE A 80 0.27 -3.91 6.83
N TYR A 81 0.91 -4.63 7.75
CA TYR A 81 0.27 -5.15 8.95
C TYR A 81 0.08 -4.05 9.99
N HIS A 82 -1.02 -4.12 10.73
CA HIS A 82 -1.29 -3.18 11.80
C HIS A 82 -1.94 -3.83 13.03
N ASP A 83 -1.77 -3.20 14.19
CA ASP A 83 -2.47 -3.56 15.42
C ASP A 83 -3.94 -3.08 15.41
N GLU A 84 -4.67 -3.32 16.50
CA GLU A 84 -6.06 -2.87 16.69
C GLU A 84 -6.21 -1.34 16.66
N ASN A 85 -5.15 -0.62 17.05
CA ASN A 85 -5.07 0.84 17.06
C ASN A 85 -4.63 1.42 15.70
N HIS A 86 -4.51 0.59 14.66
CA HIS A 86 -4.00 0.96 13.34
C HIS A 86 -2.57 1.52 13.35
N ASN A 87 -1.75 1.06 14.30
CA ASN A 87 -0.30 1.31 14.27
C ASN A 87 0.37 0.26 13.39
N TYR A 88 1.36 0.71 12.61
CA TYR A 88 2.21 -0.17 11.83
C TYR A 88 2.93 -1.18 12.74
N ILE A 89 2.85 -2.47 12.41
CA ILE A 89 3.60 -3.53 13.12
C ILE A 89 4.60 -4.27 12.23
N GLY A 90 4.43 -4.21 10.90
CA GLY A 90 5.27 -4.93 9.95
C GLY A 90 4.75 -4.81 8.53
N HIS A 91 5.49 -5.36 7.58
CA HIS A 91 5.02 -5.50 6.22
C HIS A 91 5.63 -6.73 5.54
N THR A 92 4.98 -7.18 4.48
CA THR A 92 5.51 -8.15 3.52
C THR A 92 5.47 -7.54 2.14
N LEU A 93 6.65 -7.45 1.51
CA LEU A 93 6.79 -7.01 0.12
C LEU A 93 6.81 -8.24 -0.79
N TYR A 94 5.96 -8.24 -1.79
CA TYR A 94 5.88 -9.31 -2.78
C TYR A 94 6.65 -8.94 -4.04
N GLU A 95 7.04 -9.96 -4.81
CA GLU A 95 7.76 -9.80 -6.06
C GLU A 95 7.05 -8.86 -7.04
N GLU A 96 7.86 -8.22 -7.88
CA GLU A 96 7.40 -7.36 -8.97
C GLU A 96 6.49 -8.14 -9.91
N ARG A 97 5.38 -7.52 -10.31
CA ARG A 97 4.44 -8.06 -11.29
C ARG A 97 3.97 -6.97 -12.22
N ASP A 98 3.58 -7.39 -13.42
CA ASP A 98 2.85 -6.52 -14.34
C ASP A 98 1.50 -6.15 -13.72
N ASN A 99 1.16 -4.87 -13.77
CA ASN A 99 -0.17 -4.42 -13.40
C ASN A 99 -1.13 -4.97 -14.46
N LYS A 100 -2.10 -5.78 -14.05
CA LYS A 100 -3.19 -6.19 -14.94
C LYS A 100 -3.84 -4.93 -15.53
N THR A 101 -3.72 -4.73 -16.83
CA THR A 101 -4.68 -3.93 -17.58
C THR A 101 -6.03 -4.58 -17.35
N SER A 102 -6.99 -3.84 -16.83
CA SER A 102 -8.36 -4.34 -16.76
C SER A 102 -8.79 -4.69 -18.19
N ASP A 103 -8.89 -5.98 -18.51
CA ASP A 103 -9.71 -6.44 -19.62
C ASP A 103 -11.17 -6.16 -19.22
N GLY A 104 -11.77 -5.20 -19.92
CA GLY A 104 -13.16 -4.79 -19.81
C GLY A 104 -13.52 -3.91 -20.99
#